data_AF-A0A8J4PGD2-F1
#
_entry.id   AF-A0A8J4PGD2-F1
#
_cell.length_a   1.000
_cell.length_b   1.000
_cell.length_c   1.000
_cell.angle_alpha   90.00
_cell.angle_beta   90.00
_cell.angle_gamma   90.00
#
_symmetry.space_group_name_H-M   'P 1'
#
loop_
_entity.id
_entity.type
_entity.pdbx_description
1 polymer ?
#
loop_
_entity_poly.entity_id
_entity_poly.type
_entity_poly.pdbx_seq_one_letter_code
_entity_poly.pdbx_strand_id
1 'polypeptide(L)' 'IGEESQPLFAFTWKGQQLTWTRLPQGFTGSPTIFSRVLKEDLKDIELPGRSVLVQYVDDLLI' A
#
# COMPACT_ATOMS: atom_id res chain seq x y z
N ILE A 1 -2.03 -2.86 -9.49
CA ILE A 1 -3.39 -2.78 -10.04
C ILE A 1 -3.30 -3.42 -11.42
N GLY A 2 -4.07 -4.48 -11.69
CA GLY A 2 -4.15 -5.03 -13.06
C GLY A 2 -4.75 -3.98 -13.99
N GLU A 3 -4.36 -3.96 -15.27
CA GLU A 3 -4.81 -2.94 -16.23
C GLU A 3 -6.35 -2.84 -16.27
N GLU A 4 -7.04 -3.96 -16.11
CA GLU A 4 -8.50 -4.07 -16.03
C GLU A 4 -9.15 -3.37 -14.82
N SER A 5 -8.40 -3.12 -13.74
CA SER A 5 -8.90 -2.46 -12.53
C SER A 5 -8.56 -0.96 -12.46
N GLN A 6 -7.71 -0.44 -13.35
CA GLN A 6 -7.36 0.99 -13.38
C GLN A 6 -8.57 1.92 -13.62
N PRO A 7 -9.56 1.58 -14.48
CA PRO A 7 -10.71 2.45 -14.70
C PRO A 7 -11.56 2.69 -13.44
N LEU A 8 -11.57 1.73 -12.49
CA LEU A 8 -12.31 1.83 -11.22
C LEU A 8 -11.75 2.92 -10.30
N PHE A 9 -10.51 3.32 -10.53
CA PHE A 9 -9.78 4.31 -9.75
C PHE A 9 -9.56 5.61 -10.54
N ALA A 10 -10.42 5.91 -11.52
CA ALA A 10 -10.34 7.16 -12.25
C ALA A 10 -10.82 8.35 -11.39
N PHE A 11 -10.13 9.48 -11.46
CA PHE A 11 -10.52 10.74 -10.83
C PHE A 11 -10.29 11.92 -11.77
N THR A 12 -11.00 13.03 -11.55
CA THR A 12 -10.88 14.23 -12.38
C THR A 12 -10.09 15.31 -11.65
N TRP A 13 -9.08 15.85 -12.32
CA TRP A 13 -8.31 17.01 -11.83
C TRP A 13 -8.22 18.05 -12.94
N LYS A 14 -8.67 19.29 -12.64
CA LYS A 14 -8.64 20.42 -13.59
C LYS A 14 -9.25 20.10 -14.98
N GLY A 15 -10.31 19.30 -15.01
CA GLY A 15 -10.99 18.91 -16.26
C GLY A 15 -10.32 17.75 -17.02
N GLN A 16 -9.23 17.19 -16.51
CA GLN A 16 -8.58 16.00 -17.06
C GLN A 16 -8.90 14.77 -16.20
N GLN A 17 -9.21 13.64 -16.83
CA GLN A 17 -9.36 12.36 -16.14
C GLN A 17 -7.98 11.70 -15.99
N LEU A 18 -7.65 11.32 -14.75
CA LEU A 18 -6.45 10.60 -14.38
C LEU A 18 -6.85 9.27 -13.75
N THR A 19 -5.98 8.28 -13.80
CA THR A 19 -6.17 6.99 -13.13
C THR A 19 -4.95 6.66 -12.25
N TRP A 20 -5.18 5.89 -11.21
CA TRP A 20 -4.12 5.37 -10.36
C TRP A 20 -3.46 4.14 -11.00
N THR A 21 -2.16 4.21 -11.25
CA THR A 21 -1.34 3.08 -11.74
C THR A 21 -0.84 2.19 -10.60
N ARG A 22 -0.92 2.69 -9.35
CA ARG A 22 -0.58 2.01 -8.10
C ARG A 22 -1.78 2.07 -7.16
N LEU A 23 -1.79 1.18 -6.17
CA LEU A 23 -2.90 1.05 -5.22
C LEU A 23 -3.14 2.39 -4.51
N PRO A 24 -4.31 3.03 -4.68
CA PRO A 24 -4.55 4.32 -4.05
C PRO A 24 -4.71 4.15 -2.54
N GLN A 25 -4.09 5.08 -1.81
CA GLN A 25 -4.26 5.19 -0.36
C GLN A 25 -5.71 5.63 -0.09
N GLY A 26 -6.46 4.81 0.67
CA GLY A 26 -7.88 5.03 0.96
C GLY A 26 -8.86 4.10 0.24
N PHE A 27 -8.41 3.21 -0.66
CA PHE A 27 -9.26 2.10 -1.11
C PHE A 27 -9.46 1.10 0.02
N THR A 28 -10.68 0.69 0.33
CA THR A 28 -10.99 -0.15 1.50
C THR A 28 -10.26 -1.50 1.50
N GLY A 29 -9.92 -2.04 0.31
CA GLY A 29 -9.11 -3.26 0.17
C GLY A 29 -7.61 -3.01 0.00
N SER A 30 -7.18 -1.75 -0.11
CA SER A 30 -5.77 -1.37 -0.29
C SER A 30 -4.91 -1.72 0.93
N PRO A 31 -5.34 -1.39 2.17
CA PRO A 31 -4.56 -1.67 3.36
C PRO A 31 -4.33 -3.16 3.57
N THR A 32 -5.30 -4.03 3.25
CA THR A 32 -5.14 -5.48 3.42
C THR A 32 -4.15 -6.07 2.42
N ILE A 33 -4.16 -5.63 1.16
CA ILE A 33 -3.22 -6.12 0.15
C ILE A 33 -1.81 -5.60 0.44
N PHE A 34 -1.69 -4.31 0.75
CA PHE A 34 -0.41 -3.67 1.03
C PHE A 34 0.22 -4.22 2.31
N SER A 35 -0.54 -4.31 3.41
CA SER A 35 -0.07 -4.89 4.67
C SER A 35 0.44 -6.33 4.51
N ARG A 36 -0.18 -7.15 3.66
CA ARG A 36 0.28 -8.52 3.41
C ARG A 36 1.63 -8.56 2.70
N VAL A 37 1.79 -7.78 1.63
CA VAL A 37 3.06 -7.68 0.89
C VAL A 37 4.14 -7.12 1.80
N LEU A 38 3.84 -6.02 2.50
CA LEU A 38 4.74 -5.38 3.43
C LEU A 38 5.15 -6.35 4.56
N LYS A 39 4.23 -7.16 5.08
CA LYS A 39 4.54 -8.17 6.10
C LYS A 39 5.48 -9.25 5.57
N GLU A 40 5.38 -9.63 4.31
CA GLU A 40 6.32 -10.59 3.70
C GLU A 40 7.69 -9.97 3.52
N ASP A 41 7.77 -8.74 3.01
CA ASP A 41 9.03 -8.02 2.83
C ASP A 41 9.76 -7.77 4.16
N LEU A 42 9.01 -7.56 5.25
CA LEU A 42 9.55 -7.28 6.58
C LEU A 42 9.96 -8.54 7.37
N LYS A 43 9.61 -9.76 6.92
CA LYS A 43 10.02 -11.00 7.61
C LYS A 43 11.53 -11.19 7.65
N ASP A 44 12.22 -10.71 6.61
CA ASP A 44 13.65 -10.91 6.43
C ASP A 44 14.46 -9.69 6.90
N ILE A 45 13.82 -8.69 7.52
CA ILE A 45 14.52 -7.55 8.11
C ILE A 45 15.14 -7.94 9.45
N GLU A 46 16.45 -7.79 9.55
CA GLU A 46 17.17 -7.77 10.81
C GLU A 46 17.39 -6.32 11.24
N LEU A 47 16.73 -5.90 12.32
CA LEU A 47 16.97 -4.59 12.91
C LEU A 47 18.23 -4.64 13.81
N PRO A 48 19.10 -3.63 13.77
CA PRO A 48 20.27 -3.58 14.64
C PRO A 48 19.85 -3.43 16.11
N GLY A 49 20.39 -4.29 16.99
CA GLY A 49 20.19 -4.24 18.44
C GLY A 49 19.01 -5.08 18.95
N ARG A 50 18.32 -4.59 20.00
CA ARG A 50 17.09 -5.19 20.57
C ARG A 50 15.82 -4.46 20.10
N SER A 51 15.87 -3.86 18.93
CA SER A 51 14.77 -3.09 18.35
C SER A 51 13.67 -4.03 17.85
N VAL A 52 12.40 -3.64 17.97
CA VAL A 52 11.26 -4.46 17.60
C VAL A 52 10.44 -3.72 16.56
N LEU A 53 10.27 -4.32 15.38
CA LEU A 53 9.37 -3.81 14.37
C LEU A 53 7.93 -4.25 14.68
N VAL A 54 7.03 -3.28 14.84
CA VAL A 54 5.59 -3.52 14.94
C VAL A 54 4.92 -2.96 13.69
N GLN A 55 4.21 -3.81 12.96
CA GLN A 55 3.44 -3.43 11.79
C GLN A 55 1.95 -3.42 12.13
N TYR A 56 1.28 -2.29 11.86
CA TYR A 56 -0.18 -2.15 11.94
C TYR A 56 -0.74 -1.72 10.59
N VAL A 57 -1.19 -2.70 9.80
CA VAL A 57 -1.73 -2.47 8.45
C VAL A 57 -0.71 -1.76 7.55
N ASP A 58 -0.83 -0.45 7.38
CA ASP A 58 0.05 0.39 6.56
C ASP A 58 1.08 1.17 7.42
N ASP A 59 0.95 1.14 8.75
CA ASP A 59 1.81 1.83 9.70
C ASP A 59 2.95 0.92 10.20
N LEU A 60 4.14 1.48 10.38
CA LEU A 60 5.32 0.82 10.94
C LEU A 60 5.84 1.58 12.16
N LEU A 61 6.12 0.86 13.23
CA LEU A 61 6.73 1.33 14.46
C LEU A 61 8.04 0.56 14.69
N ILE A 62 9.13 1.29 14.98
CA ILE A 62 10.49 0.77 15.19
C ILE A 62 10.99 1.21 16.55
#